data_AF-A0A954P369-F1
#
_entry.id   AF-A0A954P369-F1
#
_cell.length_a   1.000
_cell.length_b   1.000
_cell.length_c   1.000
_cell.angle_alpha   90.00
_cell.angle_beta   90.00
_cell.angle_gamma   90.00
#
_symmetry.space_group_name_H-M   'P 1'
#
loop_
_entity.id
_entity.type
_entity.pdbx_description
1 polymer ?
#
loop_
_entity_poly.entity_id
_entity_poly.type
_entity_poly.pdbx_seq_one_letter_code
_entity_poly.pdbx_strand_id
1 'polypeptide(L)'
;MNDSESPGQQPPSTSGSPVSAQPTSSSASPAGPAAGQVPAAASSSGRLPLDPMDPQLTTVQPGGGWIIHMEMAWGYLRRAWLKAVRPGYVKRMQALRKGERNGCPHEVLDPRDLKYYRNQDGYWWAPEDDPFRWRDSIPFARAGLAELFAFSLCTFGPAAGLAWLARTNLVPALPAPLLWVLSLTFAVIGLLIVWFFRDPPRTIPQEPGLVVAPADGKVVEIREIEHDDLSVAPPCRSAFFCRSSTCISTAARLPRESSG
;
A
#
# COMPACT_ATOMS: atom_id res chain seq x y z
N MET A 1 3.57 56.90 5.90
CA MET A 1 3.61 56.73 7.35
C MET A 1 4.99 56.16 7.68
N ASN A 2 6.00 57.03 7.81
CA ASN A 2 6.47 57.64 9.08
C ASN A 2 7.22 56.60 9.93
N ASP A 3 8.35 56.82 10.60
CA ASP A 3 9.38 57.88 10.79
C ASP A 3 10.48 57.14 11.60
N SER A 4 11.78 57.39 11.47
CA SER A 4 12.60 58.22 12.39
C SER A 4 14.09 57.91 12.07
N GLU A 5 14.97 58.84 11.68
CA GLU A 5 15.82 59.74 12.52
C GLU A 5 16.55 59.01 13.67
N SER A 6 17.87 59.12 13.95
CA SER A 6 18.86 60.19 13.79
C SER A 6 20.32 59.64 14.05
N PRO A 7 21.44 60.40 14.19
CA PRO A 7 22.60 60.35 13.28
C PRO A 7 23.99 60.09 13.96
N GLY A 8 25.08 59.99 13.19
CA GLY A 8 26.43 60.13 13.79
C GLY A 8 27.67 59.82 12.92
N GLN A 9 28.25 60.89 12.37
CA GLN A 9 29.68 61.12 12.06
C GLN A 9 30.32 60.63 10.74
N GLN A 10 31.00 61.60 10.13
CA GLN A 10 31.68 61.74 8.83
C GLN A 10 33.08 62.33 9.13
N PRO A 11 33.99 62.61 8.16
CA PRO A 11 34.66 61.78 7.13
C PRO A 11 36.21 62.03 7.26
N PRO A 12 37.13 62.07 6.24
CA PRO A 12 37.02 62.84 4.99
C PRO A 12 37.69 62.25 3.70
N SER A 13 37.30 62.88 2.58
CA SER A 13 38.16 63.36 1.46
C SER A 13 38.85 62.34 0.53
N THR A 14 38.92 62.50 -0.79
CA THR A 14 38.54 63.56 -1.76
C THR A 14 38.87 62.98 -3.13
N SER A 15 38.01 63.09 -4.14
CA SER A 15 38.18 63.94 -5.34
C SER A 15 37.76 63.07 -6.54
N GLY A 16 37.13 63.52 -7.62
CA GLY A 16 36.52 64.77 -8.03
C GLY A 16 35.74 64.45 -9.31
N SER A 17 34.60 65.11 -9.49
CA SER A 17 33.60 65.01 -10.57
C SER A 17 34.16 65.48 -11.96
N PRO A 18 33.36 65.69 -13.05
CA PRO A 18 31.90 65.52 -13.24
C PRO A 18 31.39 65.02 -14.63
N VAL A 19 30.11 64.56 -14.65
CA VAL A 19 29.01 64.93 -15.59
C VAL A 19 29.18 64.74 -17.12
N SER A 20 28.31 63.93 -17.77
CA SER A 20 27.08 64.40 -18.45
C SER A 20 26.45 63.38 -19.43
N ALA A 21 25.11 63.26 -19.33
CA ALA A 21 24.07 63.10 -20.35
C ALA A 21 24.25 62.23 -21.63
N GLN A 22 23.36 61.22 -21.72
CA GLN A 22 22.67 60.57 -22.86
C GLN A 22 22.64 61.31 -24.23
N PRO A 23 22.48 60.62 -25.41
CA PRO A 23 21.17 60.04 -25.80
C PRO A 23 21.10 58.89 -26.85
N THR A 24 19.85 58.43 -27.06
CA THR A 24 19.22 57.85 -28.27
C THR A 24 19.40 56.36 -28.70
N SER A 25 18.25 55.66 -28.68
CA SER A 25 17.62 54.82 -29.72
C SER A 25 18.32 53.59 -30.35
N SER A 26 17.62 52.47 -30.22
CA SER A 26 17.22 51.52 -31.30
C SER A 26 18.31 50.89 -32.19
N SER A 27 18.52 49.58 -32.07
CA SER A 27 18.28 48.60 -33.15
C SER A 27 18.96 47.24 -32.88
N ALA A 28 18.22 46.18 -33.22
CA ALA A 28 18.64 44.89 -33.78
C ALA A 28 19.67 43.99 -33.06
N SER A 29 19.19 42.79 -32.68
CA SER A 29 19.95 41.56 -32.41
C SER A 29 20.74 41.12 -33.66
N PRO A 30 21.88 40.39 -33.53
CA PRO A 30 21.76 38.92 -33.55
C PRO A 30 22.80 38.12 -32.73
N ALA A 31 22.35 36.91 -32.35
CA ALA A 31 23.08 35.64 -32.23
C ALA A 31 24.30 35.53 -31.26
N GLY A 32 24.04 34.92 -30.10
CA GLY A 32 25.05 34.28 -29.23
C GLY A 32 25.12 32.76 -29.45
N PRO A 33 26.25 32.11 -29.12
CA PRO A 33 26.61 30.79 -29.62
C PRO A 33 25.91 29.64 -28.87
N ALA A 34 25.82 28.51 -29.58
CA ALA A 34 25.28 27.24 -29.13
C ALA A 34 25.82 26.79 -27.76
N ALA A 35 24.94 26.71 -26.77
CA ALA A 35 25.21 26.11 -25.48
C ALA A 35 24.58 24.70 -25.42
N GLY A 36 25.46 23.70 -25.36
CA GLY A 36 25.28 22.43 -24.66
C GLY A 36 23.97 21.69 -24.86
N GLN A 37 23.99 20.68 -25.74
CA GLN A 37 23.08 19.54 -25.62
C GLN A 37 23.26 18.93 -24.23
N VAL A 38 22.27 19.13 -23.35
CA VAL A 38 22.11 18.32 -22.15
C VAL A 38 21.92 16.87 -22.62
N PRO A 39 22.78 15.91 -22.24
CA PRO A 39 22.58 14.53 -22.63
C PRO A 39 21.26 14.08 -22.03
N ALA A 40 20.35 13.64 -22.90
CA ALA A 40 19.07 13.07 -22.53
C ALA A 40 19.32 12.01 -21.45
N ALA A 41 18.93 12.32 -20.21
CA ALA A 41 18.98 11.38 -19.12
C ALA A 41 18.23 10.13 -19.56
N ALA A 42 18.98 9.05 -19.74
CA ALA A 42 18.45 7.74 -20.05
C ALA A 42 17.36 7.44 -19.02
N SER A 43 16.13 7.34 -19.50
CA SER A 43 14.97 6.96 -18.71
C SER A 43 15.15 5.53 -18.23
N SER A 44 15.82 5.37 -17.09
CA SER A 44 15.76 4.13 -16.33
C SER A 44 14.29 3.87 -16.04
N SER A 45 13.73 2.88 -16.73
CA SER A 45 12.33 2.44 -16.61
C SER A 45 12.10 1.70 -15.28
N GLY A 46 12.88 2.02 -14.26
CA GLY A 46 12.86 1.41 -12.94
C GLY A 46 11.96 2.17 -11.99
N ARG A 47 11.30 1.45 -11.08
CA ARG A 47 10.62 2.06 -9.94
C ARG A 47 11.61 2.92 -9.15
N LEU A 48 11.12 4.05 -8.62
CA LEU A 48 11.89 4.83 -7.67
C LEU A 48 12.35 3.92 -6.51
N PRO A 49 13.55 4.15 -5.96
CA PRO A 49 14.01 3.42 -4.78
C PRO A 49 12.97 3.56 -3.66
N LEU A 50 12.70 2.46 -2.96
CA LEU A 50 11.72 2.43 -1.88
C LEU A 50 12.26 3.19 -0.67
N ASP A 51 11.46 4.09 -0.12
CA ASP A 51 11.75 4.69 1.18
C ASP A 51 11.69 3.61 2.28
N PRO A 52 12.54 3.72 3.33
CA PRO A 52 12.50 2.80 4.44
C PRO A 52 11.13 2.85 5.12
N MET A 53 10.54 1.67 5.34
CA MET A 53 9.26 1.51 6.02
C MET A 53 9.35 1.99 7.47
N ASP A 54 8.26 2.55 8.00
CA ASP A 54 8.15 2.85 9.43
C ASP A 54 8.43 1.59 10.27
N PRO A 55 9.44 1.58 11.17
CA PRO A 55 9.78 0.43 12.00
C PRO A 55 8.63 -0.10 12.87
N GLN A 56 7.60 0.72 13.14
CA GLN A 56 6.45 0.29 13.94
C GLN A 56 5.51 -0.64 13.16
N LEU A 57 5.48 -0.54 11.83
CA LEU A 57 4.58 -1.32 10.96
C LEU A 57 5.20 -2.68 10.63
N THR A 58 5.22 -3.58 11.62
CA THR A 58 5.85 -4.91 11.48
C THR A 58 5.01 -5.95 10.73
N THR A 59 3.68 -5.80 10.70
CA THR A 59 2.75 -6.75 10.09
C THR A 59 1.74 -6.05 9.19
N VAL A 60 1.35 -6.72 8.11
CA VAL A 60 0.28 -6.26 7.19
C VAL A 60 -1.08 -6.17 7.91
N GLN A 61 -1.30 -6.99 8.95
CA GLN A 61 -2.51 -6.96 9.76
C GLN A 61 -2.14 -6.67 11.23
N PRO A 62 -2.22 -5.40 11.68
CA PRO A 62 -1.98 -5.04 13.07
C PRO A 62 -3.16 -5.35 13.98
N GLY A 63 -4.34 -5.63 13.42
CA GLY A 63 -5.54 -6.01 14.17
C GLY A 63 -5.37 -7.41 14.76
N GLY A 64 -4.81 -7.52 15.97
CA GLY A 64 -4.57 -8.77 16.69
C GLY A 64 -5.85 -9.51 17.09
N GLY A 65 -6.49 -10.17 16.13
CA GLY A 65 -7.66 -11.01 16.33
C GLY A 65 -7.32 -12.42 16.80
N TRP A 66 -8.26 -13.07 17.51
CA TRP A 66 -8.07 -14.44 18.01
C TRP A 66 -7.80 -15.46 16.90
N ILE A 67 -8.42 -15.27 15.72
CA ILE A 67 -8.23 -16.13 14.54
C ILE A 67 -6.79 -16.05 14.03
N ILE A 68 -6.19 -14.86 14.01
CA ILE A 68 -4.79 -14.67 13.63
C ILE A 68 -3.87 -15.39 14.61
N HIS A 69 -4.14 -15.29 15.92
CA HIS A 69 -3.36 -16.01 16.92
C HIS A 69 -3.44 -17.54 16.74
N MET A 70 -4.62 -18.08 16.43
CA MET A 70 -4.75 -19.49 16.07
C MET A 70 -3.94 -19.84 14.82
N GLU A 71 -3.98 -19.01 13.78
CA GLU A 71 -3.22 -19.23 12.56
C GLU A 71 -1.70 -19.19 12.82
N MET A 72 -1.23 -18.24 13.65
CA MET A 72 0.16 -18.17 14.07
C MET A 72 0.57 -19.39 14.90
N ALA A 73 -0.28 -19.86 15.82
CA ALA A 73 -0.06 -21.08 16.60
C ALA A 73 0.04 -22.31 15.70
N TRP A 74 -0.88 -22.44 14.74
CA TRP A 74 -0.82 -23.46 13.70
C TRP A 74 0.47 -23.37 12.87
N GLY A 75 0.96 -22.16 12.60
CA GLY A 75 2.25 -21.93 11.96
C GLY A 75 3.42 -22.59 12.69
N TYR A 76 3.46 -22.53 14.03
CA TYR A 76 4.49 -23.21 14.82
C TYR A 76 4.42 -24.74 14.68
N LEU A 77 3.21 -25.30 14.82
CA LEU A 77 2.98 -26.75 14.68
C LEU A 77 3.37 -27.22 13.27
N ARG A 78 2.95 -26.48 12.24
CA ARG A 78 3.26 -26.78 10.84
C ARG A 78 4.76 -26.73 10.56
N ARG A 79 5.48 -25.73 11.10
CA ARG A 79 6.94 -25.64 10.94
C ARG A 79 7.65 -26.83 11.60
N ALA A 80 7.26 -27.18 12.83
CA ALA A 80 7.80 -28.34 13.51
C ALA A 80 7.54 -29.63 12.71
N TRP A 81 6.32 -29.81 12.23
CA TRP A 81 5.95 -30.95 11.38
C TRP A 81 6.72 -31.00 10.06
N LEU A 82 6.90 -29.86 9.37
CA LEU A 82 7.64 -29.81 8.10
C LEU A 82 9.11 -30.21 8.28
N LYS A 83 9.74 -29.77 9.37
CA LYS A 83 11.11 -30.16 9.71
C LYS A 83 11.22 -31.65 10.00
N ALA A 84 10.25 -32.22 10.71
CA ALA A 84 10.25 -33.64 11.06
C ALA A 84 9.93 -34.56 9.87
N VAL A 85 8.90 -34.22 9.07
CA VAL A 85 8.33 -35.12 8.07
C VAL A 85 8.89 -34.88 6.66
N ARG A 86 9.30 -33.64 6.33
CA ARG A 86 9.77 -33.29 4.98
C ARG A 86 11.05 -32.44 5.00
N PRO A 87 12.17 -32.93 5.57
CA PRO A 87 13.42 -32.17 5.62
C PRO A 87 13.98 -31.84 4.24
N GLY A 88 13.80 -32.71 3.23
CA GLY A 88 14.24 -32.45 1.86
C GLY A 88 13.51 -31.27 1.20
N TYR A 89 12.22 -31.09 1.51
CA TYR A 89 11.45 -29.92 1.06
C TYR A 89 12.01 -28.64 1.69
N VAL A 90 12.26 -28.64 3.00
CA VAL A 90 12.80 -27.47 3.71
C VAL A 90 14.17 -27.08 3.16
N LYS A 91 15.07 -28.05 2.94
CA LYS A 91 16.39 -27.79 2.32
C LYS A 91 16.28 -27.17 0.94
N ARG A 92 15.36 -27.66 0.10
CA ARG A 92 15.11 -27.09 -1.24
C ARG A 92 14.63 -25.64 -1.14
N MET A 93 13.66 -25.37 -0.26
CA MET A 93 13.14 -24.01 -0.09
C MET A 93 14.20 -23.06 0.46
N GLN A 94 15.07 -23.52 1.36
CA GLN A 94 16.21 -22.75 1.87
C GLN A 94 17.22 -22.43 0.76
N ALA A 95 17.47 -23.34 -0.18
CA ALA A 95 18.39 -23.12 -1.29
C ALA A 95 17.85 -22.11 -2.33
N LEU A 96 16.54 -22.08 -2.56
CA LEU A 96 15.87 -21.15 -3.48
C LEU A 96 15.60 -19.77 -2.85
N ARG A 97 15.82 -19.64 -1.54
CA ARG A 97 15.52 -18.43 -0.78
C ARG A 97 16.48 -17.30 -1.15
N LYS A 98 15.93 -16.13 -1.43
CA LYS A 98 16.69 -14.88 -1.66
C LYS A 98 16.52 -13.93 -0.48
N GLY A 99 17.46 -13.02 -0.29
CA GLY A 99 17.50 -12.09 0.84
C GLY A 99 18.49 -12.51 1.93
N GLU A 100 19.10 -11.53 2.61
CA GLU A 100 20.22 -11.75 3.52
C GLU A 100 19.77 -12.03 4.95
N ARG A 101 18.70 -11.36 5.42
CA ARG A 101 18.24 -11.39 6.82
C ARG A 101 16.80 -11.88 6.96
N ASN A 102 16.48 -12.47 8.11
CA ASN A 102 15.11 -12.72 8.51
C ASN A 102 14.49 -11.47 9.15
N GLY A 103 13.47 -10.89 8.51
CA GLY A 103 12.65 -9.80 9.08
C GLY A 103 11.45 -10.28 9.90
N CYS A 104 11.17 -11.58 9.94
CA CYS A 104 10.05 -12.14 10.68
C CYS A 104 10.45 -12.51 12.13
N PRO A 105 9.52 -12.46 13.09
CA PRO A 105 9.77 -12.93 14.47
C PRO A 105 9.96 -14.45 14.58
N HIS A 106 9.52 -15.20 13.57
CA HIS A 106 9.67 -16.65 13.46
C HIS A 106 10.61 -17.04 12.31
N GLU A 107 11.12 -18.27 12.36
CA GLU A 107 11.89 -18.85 11.26
C GLU A 107 11.02 -19.08 10.03
N VAL A 108 11.46 -18.56 8.89
CA VAL A 108 10.77 -18.68 7.61
C VAL A 108 11.28 -19.93 6.89
N LEU A 109 10.41 -20.94 6.76
CA LEU A 109 10.73 -22.17 6.03
C LEU A 109 10.25 -22.13 4.59
N ASP A 110 9.14 -21.44 4.32
CA ASP A 110 8.55 -21.33 3.00
C ASP A 110 7.79 -20.01 2.79
N PRO A 111 7.35 -19.70 1.55
CA PRO A 111 6.62 -18.47 1.23
C PRO A 111 5.34 -18.23 2.05
N ARG A 112 4.77 -19.28 2.67
CA ARG A 112 3.53 -19.15 3.45
C ARG A 112 3.79 -18.50 4.79
N ASP A 113 4.99 -18.66 5.35
CA ASP A 113 5.38 -18.03 6.61
C ASP A 113 5.53 -16.49 6.48
N LEU A 114 5.64 -15.99 5.25
CA LEU A 114 5.70 -14.57 4.95
C LEU A 114 4.32 -13.91 4.84
N LYS A 115 3.20 -14.66 4.93
CA LYS A 115 1.83 -14.17 4.70
C LYS A 115 1.55 -12.79 5.32
N TYR A 116 1.97 -12.58 6.56
CA TYR A 116 1.73 -11.34 7.32
C TYR A 116 2.92 -10.36 7.36
N TYR A 117 4.10 -10.78 6.90
CA TYR A 117 5.36 -10.03 7.05
C TYR A 117 5.99 -9.69 5.69
N ARG A 118 5.20 -9.71 4.60
CA ARG A 118 5.69 -9.35 3.24
C ARG A 118 6.15 -7.90 3.12
N ASN A 119 5.71 -7.04 4.04
CA ASN A 119 6.09 -5.64 4.13
C ASN A 119 7.47 -5.44 4.80
N GLN A 120 8.03 -6.47 5.43
CA GLN A 120 9.35 -6.39 6.04
C GLN A 120 10.43 -6.76 5.04
N ASP A 121 11.59 -6.12 5.19
CA ASP A 121 12.80 -6.57 4.51
C ASP A 121 13.17 -7.97 5.00
N GLY A 122 13.35 -8.89 4.06
CA GLY A 122 13.79 -10.22 4.43
C GLY A 122 13.79 -11.22 3.30
N TYR A 123 13.44 -12.46 3.64
CA TYR A 123 13.45 -13.55 2.69
C TYR A 123 12.32 -13.44 1.69
N TRP A 124 12.61 -13.78 0.44
CA TRP A 124 11.63 -13.86 -0.63
C TRP A 124 11.98 -14.98 -1.61
N TRP A 125 10.99 -15.39 -2.40
CA TRP A 125 11.14 -16.39 -3.46
C TRP A 125 10.71 -15.79 -4.79
N ALA A 126 11.39 -16.19 -5.86
CA ALA A 126 11.02 -15.77 -7.20
C ALA A 126 9.65 -16.37 -7.57
N PRO A 127 8.85 -15.72 -8.43
CA PRO A 127 7.52 -16.20 -8.80
C PRO A 127 7.51 -17.60 -9.40
N GLU A 128 8.61 -18.04 -10.01
CA GLU A 128 8.76 -19.37 -10.62
C GLU A 128 9.04 -20.45 -9.57
N ASP A 129 9.71 -20.07 -8.47
CA ASP A 129 10.16 -20.97 -7.41
C ASP A 129 9.12 -21.16 -6.29
N ASP A 130 8.05 -20.34 -6.26
CA ASP A 130 7.00 -20.40 -5.24
C ASP A 130 5.90 -21.41 -5.60
N PRO A 131 5.82 -22.57 -4.91
CA PRO A 131 4.81 -23.59 -5.20
C PRO A 131 3.38 -23.17 -4.82
N PHE A 132 3.22 -22.09 -4.06
CA PHE A 132 1.94 -21.63 -3.51
C PHE A 132 1.37 -20.43 -4.26
N ARG A 133 1.92 -20.09 -5.42
CA ARG A 133 1.43 -19.05 -6.33
C ARG A 133 -0.03 -19.22 -6.72
N TRP A 134 -0.53 -20.45 -6.80
CA TRP A 134 -1.94 -20.70 -7.09
C TRP A 134 -2.88 -20.00 -6.08
N ARG A 135 -2.42 -19.70 -4.86
CA ARG A 135 -3.20 -18.95 -3.87
C ARG A 135 -3.47 -17.50 -4.27
N ASP A 136 -2.67 -16.93 -5.17
CA ASP A 136 -2.90 -15.60 -5.75
C ASP A 136 -4.06 -15.58 -6.76
N SER A 137 -4.44 -16.73 -7.30
CA SER A 137 -5.59 -16.83 -8.22
C SER A 137 -6.94 -16.97 -7.52
N ILE A 138 -6.95 -17.08 -6.20
CA ILE A 138 -8.19 -17.18 -5.42
C ILE A 138 -8.81 -15.77 -5.37
N PRO A 139 -10.09 -15.60 -5.74
CA PRO A 139 -10.76 -14.29 -5.79
C PRO A 139 -11.16 -13.75 -4.40
N PHE A 140 -10.39 -14.09 -3.36
CA PHE A 140 -10.65 -13.72 -1.96
C PHE A 140 -9.37 -13.18 -1.32
N ALA A 141 -9.55 -12.27 -0.36
CA ALA A 141 -8.45 -11.65 0.35
C ALA A 141 -7.54 -12.69 1.04
N ARG A 142 -6.30 -12.83 0.56
CA ARG A 142 -5.33 -13.84 1.05
C ARG A 142 -5.12 -13.78 2.57
N ALA A 143 -5.00 -12.58 3.11
CA ALA A 143 -4.77 -12.35 4.54
C ALA A 143 -5.97 -12.82 5.38
N GLY A 144 -7.19 -12.57 4.89
CA GLY A 144 -8.46 -12.82 5.56
C GLY A 144 -9.11 -14.18 5.30
N LEU A 145 -8.42 -15.12 4.63
CA LEU A 145 -9.01 -16.43 4.29
C LEU A 145 -9.42 -17.23 5.53
N ALA A 146 -8.64 -17.19 6.61
CA ALA A 146 -8.96 -17.93 7.83
C ALA A 146 -10.21 -17.36 8.52
N GLU A 147 -10.30 -16.04 8.57
CA GLU A 147 -11.46 -15.30 9.06
C GLU A 147 -12.70 -15.60 8.21
N LEU A 148 -12.56 -15.59 6.88
CA LEU A 148 -13.63 -15.95 5.96
C LEU A 148 -14.16 -17.36 6.24
N PHE A 149 -13.29 -18.35 6.44
CA PHE A 149 -13.71 -19.71 6.78
C PHE A 149 -14.44 -19.76 8.14
N ALA A 150 -13.90 -19.09 9.16
CA ALA A 150 -14.51 -19.05 10.49
C ALA A 150 -15.90 -18.41 10.44
N PHE A 151 -16.04 -17.24 9.80
CA PHE A 151 -17.34 -16.57 9.66
C PHE A 151 -18.32 -17.36 8.80
N SER A 152 -17.84 -18.00 7.73
CA SER A 152 -18.68 -18.86 6.89
C SER A 152 -19.23 -20.03 7.70
N LEU A 153 -18.41 -20.69 8.52
CA LEU A 153 -18.86 -21.78 9.38
C LEU A 153 -19.88 -21.30 10.42
N CYS A 154 -19.62 -20.15 11.05
CA CYS A 154 -20.51 -19.56 12.06
C CYS A 154 -21.83 -19.00 11.49
N THR A 155 -21.95 -18.80 10.18
CA THR A 155 -23.17 -18.29 9.55
C THR A 155 -23.93 -19.39 8.81
N PHE A 156 -23.27 -20.11 7.90
CA PHE A 156 -23.90 -21.18 7.13
C PHE A 156 -24.20 -22.43 7.97
N GLY A 157 -23.41 -22.71 9.01
CA GLY A 157 -23.67 -23.82 9.94
C GLY A 157 -25.02 -23.68 10.66
N PRO A 158 -25.24 -22.57 11.40
CA PRO A 158 -26.54 -22.28 12.00
C PRO A 158 -27.68 -22.17 10.98
N ALA A 159 -27.44 -21.57 9.80
CA ALA A 159 -28.46 -21.53 8.75
C ALA A 159 -28.92 -22.94 8.33
N ALA A 160 -27.97 -23.84 8.05
CA ALA A 160 -28.28 -25.22 7.69
C ALA A 160 -28.98 -25.97 8.84
N GLY A 161 -28.53 -25.79 10.07
CA GLY A 161 -29.15 -26.38 11.26
C GLY A 161 -30.60 -25.92 11.47
N LEU A 162 -30.86 -24.62 11.36
CA LEU A 162 -32.20 -24.03 11.49
C LEU A 162 -33.13 -24.49 10.37
N ALA A 163 -32.65 -24.52 9.11
CA ALA A 163 -33.43 -25.04 7.99
C ALA A 163 -33.79 -26.54 8.18
N TRP A 164 -32.84 -27.34 8.70
CA TRP A 164 -33.08 -28.75 9.00
C TRP A 164 -34.11 -28.94 10.11
N LEU A 165 -34.02 -28.17 11.20
CA LEU A 165 -35.01 -28.17 12.29
C LEU A 165 -36.40 -27.75 11.80
N ALA A 166 -36.47 -26.72 10.95
CA ALA A 166 -37.73 -26.26 10.36
C ALA A 166 -38.36 -27.31 9.44
N ARG A 167 -37.54 -28.05 8.68
CA ARG A 167 -38.01 -29.09 7.75
C ARG A 167 -38.43 -30.38 8.47
N THR A 168 -37.71 -30.79 9.51
CA THR A 168 -38.00 -32.01 10.27
C THR A 168 -39.10 -31.82 11.31
N ASN A 169 -39.49 -30.58 11.61
CA ASN A 169 -40.44 -30.24 12.69
C ASN A 169 -40.02 -30.86 14.04
N LEU A 170 -38.72 -31.00 14.29
CA LEU A 170 -38.19 -31.64 15.50
C LEU A 170 -38.54 -30.86 16.78
N VAL A 171 -38.77 -29.55 16.66
CA VAL A 171 -39.15 -28.66 17.76
C VAL A 171 -40.48 -27.97 17.43
N PRO A 172 -41.62 -28.67 17.58
CA PRO A 172 -42.93 -28.14 17.20
C PRO A 172 -43.39 -26.96 18.07
N ALA A 173 -42.76 -26.75 19.22
CA ALA A 173 -43.00 -25.61 20.10
C ALA A 173 -42.59 -24.27 19.47
N LEU A 174 -41.70 -24.28 18.46
CA LEU A 174 -41.29 -23.08 17.74
C LEU A 174 -42.04 -22.98 16.41
N PRO A 175 -42.54 -21.80 16.03
CA PRO A 175 -43.21 -21.63 14.75
C PRO A 175 -42.20 -21.84 13.60
N ALA A 176 -42.47 -22.82 12.73
CA ALA A 176 -41.68 -23.08 11.53
C ALA A 176 -41.32 -21.82 10.70
N PRO A 177 -42.22 -20.84 10.45
CA PRO A 177 -41.84 -19.64 9.71
C PRO A 177 -40.74 -18.82 10.40
N LEU A 178 -40.68 -18.80 11.73
CA LEU A 178 -39.62 -18.10 12.47
C LEU A 178 -38.25 -18.74 12.22
N LEU A 179 -38.19 -20.08 12.22
CA LEU A 179 -36.94 -20.81 11.95
C LEU A 179 -36.45 -20.59 10.51
N TRP A 180 -37.37 -20.54 9.54
CA TRP A 180 -37.03 -20.21 8.15
C TRP A 180 -36.51 -18.79 7.99
N VAL A 181 -37.16 -17.81 8.63
CA VAL A 181 -36.69 -16.42 8.63
C VAL A 181 -35.30 -16.31 9.23
N LEU A 182 -35.06 -16.93 10.40
CA LEU A 182 -33.75 -16.89 11.06
C LEU A 182 -32.67 -17.59 10.22
N SER A 183 -32.99 -18.75 9.63
CA SER A 183 -32.11 -19.45 8.69
C SER A 183 -31.73 -18.56 7.51
N LEU A 184 -32.70 -17.87 6.92
CA LEU A 184 -32.47 -16.96 5.79
C LEU A 184 -31.61 -15.77 6.22
N THR A 185 -31.87 -15.19 7.39
CA THR A 185 -31.04 -14.10 7.94
C THR A 185 -29.58 -14.51 8.07
N PHE A 186 -29.29 -15.66 8.68
CA PHE A 186 -27.91 -16.16 8.78
C PHE A 186 -27.27 -16.42 7.40
N ALA A 187 -28.02 -17.00 6.46
CA ALA A 187 -27.54 -17.25 5.10
C ALA A 187 -27.21 -15.93 4.35
N VAL A 188 -28.07 -14.92 4.47
CA VAL A 188 -27.85 -13.59 3.86
C VAL A 188 -26.64 -12.91 4.49
N ILE A 189 -26.50 -12.93 5.82
CA ILE A 189 -25.32 -12.37 6.49
C ILE A 189 -24.05 -13.09 6.03
N GLY A 190 -24.06 -14.43 5.97
CA GLY A 190 -22.94 -15.22 5.46
C GLY A 190 -22.57 -14.84 4.02
N LEU A 191 -23.57 -14.66 3.15
CA LEU A 191 -23.35 -14.23 1.77
C LEU A 191 -22.73 -12.83 1.68
N LEU A 192 -23.20 -11.88 2.51
CA LEU A 192 -22.63 -10.53 2.57
C LEU A 192 -21.18 -10.55 3.05
N ILE A 193 -20.84 -11.40 4.02
CA ILE A 193 -19.46 -11.58 4.48
C ILE A 193 -18.60 -12.15 3.34
N VAL A 194 -19.04 -13.21 2.67
CA VAL A 194 -18.31 -13.78 1.51
C VAL A 194 -18.10 -12.72 0.42
N TRP A 195 -19.13 -11.90 0.15
CA TRP A 195 -19.04 -10.82 -0.82
C TRP A 195 -18.06 -9.71 -0.40
N PHE A 196 -17.98 -9.40 0.89
CA PHE A 196 -17.03 -8.42 1.44
C PHE A 196 -15.58 -8.87 1.30
N PHE A 197 -15.27 -10.16 1.53
CA PHE A 197 -13.91 -10.70 1.41
C PHE A 197 -13.47 -10.98 -0.03
N ARG A 198 -14.32 -10.72 -1.03
CA ARG A 198 -14.01 -10.89 -2.45
C ARG A 198 -12.97 -9.86 -2.90
N ASP A 199 -11.83 -10.35 -3.38
CA ASP A 199 -10.73 -9.53 -3.91
C ASP A 199 -10.35 -10.03 -5.32
N PRO A 200 -10.89 -9.42 -6.38
CA PRO A 200 -10.60 -9.83 -7.75
C PRO A 200 -9.16 -9.44 -8.17
N PRO A 201 -8.54 -10.17 -9.11
CA PRO A 201 -7.18 -9.85 -9.58
C PRO A 201 -7.14 -8.46 -10.24
N ARG A 202 -6.10 -7.68 -9.91
CA ARG A 202 -5.88 -6.31 -10.44
C ARG A 202 -4.68 -6.29 -11.37
N THR A 203 -4.81 -5.62 -12.51
CA THR A 203 -3.70 -5.35 -13.43
C THR A 203 -3.10 -3.99 -13.13
N ILE A 204 -1.87 -3.97 -12.59
CA ILE A 204 -1.17 -2.72 -12.26
C ILE A 204 -0.43 -2.21 -13.51
N PRO A 205 -0.74 -1.00 -14.01
CA PRO A 205 0.01 -0.41 -15.12
C PRO A 205 1.48 -0.17 -14.73
N GLN A 206 2.42 -0.45 -15.64
CA GLN A 206 3.87 -0.36 -15.38
C GLN A 206 4.55 0.81 -16.12
N GLU A 207 3.81 1.85 -16.50
CA GLU A 207 4.40 3.00 -17.19
C GLU A 207 5.32 3.82 -16.27
N PRO A 208 6.49 4.28 -16.74
CA PRO A 208 7.37 5.15 -15.96
C PRO A 208 6.70 6.48 -15.57
N GLY A 209 6.91 6.92 -14.33
CA GLY A 209 6.39 8.19 -13.81
C GLY A 209 4.91 8.15 -13.39
N LEU A 210 4.32 6.95 -13.28
CA LEU A 210 2.94 6.76 -12.88
C LEU A 210 2.80 6.59 -11.37
N VAL A 211 1.92 7.38 -10.76
CA VAL A 211 1.52 7.18 -9.35
C VAL A 211 0.26 6.33 -9.33
N VAL A 212 0.32 5.18 -8.65
CA VAL A 212 -0.79 4.25 -8.49
C VAL A 212 -1.45 4.44 -7.13
N ALA A 213 -2.78 4.45 -7.10
CA ALA A 213 -3.51 4.53 -5.84
C ALA A 213 -3.25 3.28 -4.97
N PRO A 214 -3.04 3.43 -3.65
CA PRO A 214 -2.77 2.31 -2.74
C PRO A 214 -4.02 1.44 -2.47
N ALA A 215 -5.21 2.00 -2.69
CA ALA A 215 -6.49 1.34 -2.47
C ALA A 215 -7.50 1.75 -3.55
N ASP A 216 -8.52 0.91 -3.75
CA ASP A 216 -9.63 1.25 -4.65
C ASP A 216 -10.59 2.20 -3.93
N GLY A 217 -10.89 3.31 -4.58
CA GLY A 217 -11.88 4.25 -4.10
C GLY A 217 -11.97 5.46 -5.01
N LYS A 218 -12.94 6.31 -4.73
CA LYS A 218 -13.04 7.60 -5.41
C LYS A 218 -12.06 8.58 -4.76
N VAL A 219 -11.17 9.18 -5.56
CA VAL A 219 -10.37 10.33 -5.13
C VAL A 219 -11.31 11.51 -4.94
N VAL A 220 -11.46 12.00 -3.71
CA VAL A 220 -12.39 13.08 -3.37
C VAL A 220 -11.74 14.44 -3.53
N GLU A 221 -10.47 14.58 -3.15
CA GLU A 221 -9.73 15.83 -3.16
C GLU A 221 -8.24 15.53 -3.35
N ILE A 222 -7.57 16.34 -4.16
CA ILE A 222 -6.11 16.40 -4.23
C ILE A 222 -5.76 17.85 -3.88
N ARG A 223 -5.14 18.05 -2.72
CA ARG A 223 -4.68 19.35 -2.25
C ARG A 223 -3.20 19.30 -1.95
N GLU A 224 -2.52 20.39 -2.22
CA GLU A 224 -1.14 20.60 -1.80
C GLU A 224 -1.15 21.05 -0.34
N ILE A 225 -0.32 20.42 0.49
CA ILE A 225 -0.21 20.74 1.93
C ILE A 225 1.24 21.15 2.17
N GLU A 226 1.44 22.41 2.57
CA GLU A 226 2.73 22.91 3.07
C GLU A 226 2.94 22.35 4.48
N HIS A 227 3.83 21.34 4.59
CA HIS A 227 4.34 20.73 5.83
C HIS A 227 3.28 20.21 6.83
N ASP A 228 3.18 18.89 6.93
CA ASP A 228 2.54 18.23 8.07
C ASP A 228 3.63 17.84 9.09
N ASP A 229 3.47 18.27 10.35
CA ASP A 229 4.36 17.94 11.49
C ASP A 229 4.51 16.40 11.69
N LEU A 230 3.66 15.60 11.05
CA LEU A 230 3.69 14.13 11.03
C LEU A 230 4.61 13.52 9.95
N SER A 231 5.32 14.32 9.15
CA SER A 231 6.12 13.83 8.02
C SER A 231 7.61 14.21 8.10
N VAL A 232 8.48 13.21 8.29
CA VAL A 232 9.97 13.36 8.32
C VAL A 232 10.57 13.33 6.90
N ALA A 233 9.81 13.65 5.85
CA ALA A 233 10.28 13.54 4.45
C ALA A 233 9.88 14.77 3.62
N PRO A 234 10.68 15.17 2.61
CA PRO A 234 10.47 16.39 1.81
C PRO A 234 9.12 16.42 1.07
N PRO A 235 8.65 17.62 0.65
CA PRO A 235 7.25 17.90 0.37
C PRO A 235 6.80 17.28 -0.96
N CYS A 236 6.29 16.04 -0.90
CA CYS A 236 5.56 15.40 -1.99
C CYS A 236 4.52 14.47 -1.36
N ARG A 237 3.38 14.99 -0.88
CA ARG A 237 2.37 14.14 -0.23
C ARG A 237 0.94 14.56 -0.59
N SER A 238 0.47 14.09 -1.74
CA SER A 238 -0.95 14.01 -2.06
C SER A 238 -1.64 13.06 -1.08
N ALA A 239 -2.52 13.57 -0.22
CA ALA A 239 -3.33 12.76 0.67
C ALA A 239 -4.48 12.09 -0.10
N PHE A 240 -4.45 10.76 -0.23
CA PHE A 240 -5.50 10.00 -0.88
C PHE A 240 -6.58 9.59 0.13
N PHE A 241 -7.74 10.23 0.08
CA PHE A 241 -8.92 9.78 0.82
C PHE A 241 -9.82 8.92 -0.09
N CYS A 242 -9.83 7.61 0.14
CA CYS A 242 -10.69 6.66 -0.58
C CYS A 242 -11.98 6.37 0.22
N ARG A 243 -13.14 6.68 -0.37
CA ARG A 243 -14.42 6.12 0.07
C ARG A 243 -14.69 4.83 -0.72
N SER A 244 -14.80 3.70 -0.03
CA SER A 244 -15.00 2.39 -0.68
C SER A 244 -16.37 2.32 -1.34
N SER A 245 -16.42 1.98 -2.64
CA SER A 245 -17.53 1.26 -3.32
C SER A 245 -17.33 1.11 -4.84
N THR A 246 -16.32 1.72 -5.46
CA THR A 246 -16.12 1.61 -6.92
C THR A 246 -14.66 1.35 -7.26
N CYS A 247 -14.42 0.25 -7.98
CA CYS A 247 -13.12 -0.16 -8.48
C CYS A 247 -12.73 0.75 -9.65
N ILE A 248 -11.90 1.75 -9.39
CA ILE A 248 -11.25 2.57 -10.44
C ILE A 248 -9.76 2.53 -10.13
N SER A 249 -9.00 1.78 -10.94
CA SER A 249 -7.55 1.89 -10.99
C SER A 249 -7.20 3.28 -11.52
N THR A 250 -7.13 4.26 -10.63
CA THR A 250 -6.72 5.62 -10.99
C THR A 250 -5.20 5.64 -10.99
N ALA A 251 -4.63 5.87 -12.17
CA ALA A 251 -3.22 6.07 -12.33
C ALA A 251 -3.03 7.48 -12.89
N ALA A 252 -2.34 8.34 -12.14
CA ALA A 252 -2.15 9.74 -12.49
C ALA A 252 -0.67 9.97 -12.86
N ARG A 253 -0.46 10.72 -13.96
CA ARG A 253 0.85 11.21 -14.37
C ARG A 253 1.02 12.60 -13.77
N LEU A 254 2.04 12.79 -12.93
CA LEU A 254 2.32 14.12 -12.39
C LEU A 254 2.78 15.04 -13.52
N PRO A 255 2.26 16.30 -13.62
CA PRO A 255 2.81 17.29 -14.53
C PRO A 255 4.24 17.58 -14.10
N ARG A 256 5.20 17.46 -15.04
CA ARG A 256 6.56 17.95 -14.81
C ARG A 256 6.47 19.47 -14.68
N GLU A 257 6.87 20.01 -13.53
CA GLU A 257 7.18 21.43 -13.43
C GLU A 257 8.30 21.75 -14.41
N SER A 258 8.00 22.57 -15.42
CA SER A 258 9.01 23.28 -16.18
C SER A 258 9.43 24.48 -15.34
N SER A 259 10.51 24.34 -14.57
CA SER A 259 11.17 25.46 -13.92
C SER A 259 11.62 26.44 -15.01
N GLY A 260 10.99 27.61 -15.06
CA GLY A 260 11.44 28.77 -15.82
C GLY A 260 12.27 29.71 -14.96
#